data_AF-A0A966LA99-F1
#
_entry.id   AF-A0A966LA99-F1
#
_cell.length_a   1.000
_cell.length_b   1.000
_cell.length_c   1.000
_cell.angle_alpha   90.00
_cell.angle_beta   90.00
_cell.angle_gamma   90.00
#
_symmetry.space_group_name_H-M   'P 1'
#
loop_
_entity.id
_entity.type
_entity.pdbx_description
1 polymer ?
#
loop_
_entity_poly.entity_id
_entity_poly.type
_entity_poly.pdbx_seq_one_letter_code
_entity_poly.pdbx_strand_id
1 'polypeptide(L)'
;MNRDEKAFDLIPLDKNFPTYDGELNLYLVTSTIIINIMISQVLEQYKKLVLDLEIRLEKKLNQGKKTSFPNQRLPIPDDVKIFVWKRDDGKCVNCGSQTNLEFDHTIPVSKGGSNTARNIQLLCESCNRKKSNNIV
;
A
#
# COMPACT_ATOMS: atom_id res chain seq x y z
N MET A 1 62.39 44.08 28.17
CA MET A 1 61.93 45.32 27.52
C MET A 1 63.04 45.71 26.56
N ASN A 2 63.00 45.55 25.23
CA ASN A 2 62.00 45.23 24.21
C ASN A 2 62.69 44.32 23.15
N ARG A 3 62.03 43.25 22.66
CA ARG A 3 61.35 43.14 21.36
C ARG A 3 62.22 43.63 20.18
N ASP A 4 62.82 42.71 19.44
CA ASP A 4 62.23 42.10 18.22
C ASP A 4 62.02 43.12 17.11
N GLU A 5 62.82 43.01 16.05
CA GLU A 5 62.37 43.10 14.65
C GLU A 5 63.59 42.82 13.75
N LYS A 6 63.87 41.53 13.52
CA LYS A 6 64.64 41.14 12.34
C LYS A 6 63.80 41.53 11.13
N ALA A 7 64.30 42.47 10.34
CA ALA A 7 63.78 42.76 9.02
C ALA A 7 63.71 41.45 8.23
N PHE A 8 62.50 40.92 8.07
CA PHE A 8 62.22 39.88 7.11
C PHE A 8 62.28 40.56 5.75
N ASP A 9 63.32 40.25 4.99
CA ASP A 9 63.43 40.64 3.60
C ASP A 9 62.12 40.26 2.89
N LEU A 10 61.40 41.27 2.43
CA LEU A 10 60.20 41.12 1.63
C LEU A 10 60.61 40.41 0.34
N ILE A 11 60.31 39.12 0.25
CA ILE A 11 60.31 38.39 -1.01
C ILE A 11 59.29 39.12 -1.91
N PRO A 12 59.67 39.58 -3.12
CA PRO A 12 58.71 40.17 -4.02
C PRO A 12 57.63 39.14 -4.31
N LEU A 13 56.39 39.45 -3.94
CA LEU A 13 55.23 38.71 -4.43
C LEU A 13 55.26 38.82 -5.96
N ASP A 14 55.72 37.77 -6.62
CA ASP A 14 55.45 37.56 -8.03
C ASP A 14 53.92 37.64 -8.21
N LYS A 15 53.48 38.73 -8.85
CA LYS A 15 52.06 39.03 -9.12
C LYS A 15 51.50 38.23 -10.29
N ASN A 16 52.12 37.13 -10.69
CA ASN A 16 51.52 36.17 -11.60
C ASN A 16 50.75 35.09 -10.83
N PHE A 17 49.72 35.51 -10.09
CA PHE A 17 48.63 34.58 -9.81
C PHE A 17 47.89 34.35 -11.13
N PRO A 18 47.66 33.09 -11.57
CA PRO A 18 46.92 32.83 -12.80
C PRO A 18 45.53 33.46 -12.65
N THR A 19 45.29 34.51 -13.44
CA THR A 19 43.95 35.08 -13.59
C THR A 19 43.11 34.02 -14.28
N TYR A 20 42.17 33.43 -13.54
CA TYR A 20 41.17 32.52 -14.09
C TYR A 20 40.52 33.19 -15.30
N ASP A 21 40.60 32.54 -16.45
CA ASP A 21 39.95 32.94 -17.68
C ASP A 21 38.42 32.95 -17.47
N GLY A 22 37.75 33.99 -17.97
CA GLY A 22 36.29 34.12 -17.82
C GLY A 22 35.49 32.93 -18.38
N GLU A 23 36.10 32.14 -19.27
CA GLU A 23 35.54 30.94 -19.85
C GLU A 23 35.39 29.79 -18.83
N LEU A 24 36.36 29.57 -17.95
CA LEU A 24 36.28 28.52 -16.93
C LEU A 24 35.22 28.83 -15.87
N ASN A 25 35.07 30.10 -15.49
CA ASN A 25 34.02 30.53 -14.55
C ASN A 25 32.63 30.41 -15.19
N LEU A 26 32.47 30.83 -16.45
CA LEU A 26 31.23 30.64 -17.19
C LEU A 26 30.87 29.16 -17.34
N TYR A 27 31.85 28.28 -17.62
CA TYR A 27 31.65 26.83 -17.68
C TYR A 27 31.23 26.24 -16.33
N LEU A 28 31.87 26.64 -15.23
CA LEU A 28 31.51 26.16 -13.88
C LEU A 28 30.11 26.62 -13.46
N VAL A 29 29.76 27.87 -13.73
CA VAL A 29 28.43 28.44 -13.43
C VAL A 29 27.36 27.75 -14.28
N THR A 30 27.58 27.63 -15.59
CA THR A 30 26.64 26.95 -16.49
C THR A 30 26.49 25.47 -16.17
N SER A 31 27.59 24.75 -15.88
CA SER A 31 27.57 23.36 -15.46
C SER A 31 26.79 23.18 -14.15
N THR A 32 26.99 24.07 -13.18
CA THR A 32 26.26 24.04 -11.89
C THR A 32 24.77 24.28 -12.10
N ILE A 33 24.39 25.24 -12.95
CA ILE A 33 22.99 25.51 -13.30
C ILE A 33 22.36 24.30 -13.98
N ILE A 34 23.06 23.68 -14.94
CA ILE A 34 22.59 22.48 -15.64
C ILE A 34 22.38 21.34 -14.65
N ILE A 35 23.35 21.09 -13.75
CA ILE A 35 23.23 20.06 -12.71
C ILE A 35 22.05 20.34 -11.79
N ASN A 36 21.84 21.59 -11.36
CA ASN A 36 20.71 21.95 -10.50
C ASN A 36 19.36 21.73 -11.20
N ILE A 37 19.26 22.05 -12.50
CA ILE A 37 18.07 21.79 -13.30
C ILE A 37 17.84 20.29 -13.44
N MET A 38 18.88 19.52 -13.76
CA MET A 38 18.81 18.06 -13.87
C MET A 38 18.37 17.41 -12.55
N ILE A 39 18.97 17.82 -11.42
CA ILE A 39 18.57 17.37 -10.09
C ILE A 39 17.11 17.72 -9.82
N SER A 40 16.68 18.95 -10.11
CA SER A 40 15.30 19.38 -9.90
C SER A 40 14.31 18.54 -10.71
N GLN A 41 14.63 18.23 -11.98
CA GLN A 41 13.80 17.37 -12.83
C GLN A 41 13.69 15.95 -12.28
N VAL A 42 14.80 15.36 -11.83
CA VAL A 42 14.82 14.02 -11.24
C VAL A 42 14.03 13.99 -9.93
N LEU A 43 14.16 15.01 -9.08
CA LEU A 43 13.39 15.12 -7.84
C LEU A 43 11.89 15.21 -8.11
N GLU A 44 11.47 15.95 -9.14
CA GLU A 44 10.05 16.02 -9.54
C GLU A 44 9.51 14.68 -10.05
N GLN A 45 10.32 13.91 -10.79
CA GLN A 45 9.94 12.55 -11.20
C GLN A 45 9.79 11.62 -9.99
N TYR A 46 10.73 11.68 -9.04
CA TYR A 46 10.68 10.88 -7.81
C TYR A 46 9.44 11.21 -6.97
N LYS A 47 9.12 12.50 -6.79
CA LYS A 47 7.91 12.94 -6.08
C LYS A 47 6.63 12.35 -6.68
N LYS A 48 6.51 12.37 -8.02
CA LYS A 48 5.35 11.79 -8.73
C LYS A 48 5.23 10.30 -8.48
N LEU A 49 6.36 9.58 -8.50
CA LEU A 49 6.39 8.14 -8.23
C LEU A 49 5.94 7.81 -6.81
N VAL A 50 6.48 8.53 -5.81
CA VAL A 50 6.11 8.34 -4.40
C VAL A 50 4.62 8.59 -4.19
N LEU A 51 4.09 9.69 -4.74
CA LEU A 51 2.67 10.03 -4.62
C LEU A 51 1.76 8.95 -5.24
N ASP A 52 2.11 8.41 -6.41
CA ASP A 52 1.33 7.33 -7.03
C ASP A 52 1.37 6.05 -6.18
N LEU A 53 2.52 5.72 -5.59
CA LEU A 53 2.65 4.58 -4.68
C LEU A 53 1.80 4.77 -3.41
N GLU A 54 1.79 5.96 -2.82
CA GLU A 54 0.96 6.31 -1.66
C GLU A 54 -0.52 6.15 -1.98
N ILE A 55 -0.98 6.72 -3.11
CA ILE A 55 -2.37 6.61 -3.56
C ILE A 55 -2.76 5.14 -3.78
N ARG A 56 -1.88 4.32 -4.37
CA ARG A 56 -2.13 2.88 -4.58
C ARG A 56 -2.20 2.13 -3.25
N LEU A 57 -1.34 2.47 -2.29
CA LEU A 57 -1.33 1.86 -0.96
C LEU A 57 -2.61 2.20 -0.20
N GLU A 58 -3.02 3.46 -0.18
CA GLU A 58 -4.27 3.90 0.44
C GLU A 58 -5.48 3.20 -0.17
N LYS A 59 -5.54 3.06 -1.50
CA LYS A 59 -6.60 2.31 -2.18
C LYS A 59 -6.65 0.85 -1.72
N LYS A 60 -5.52 0.16 -1.59
CA LYS A 60 -5.47 -1.22 -1.07
C LYS A 60 -5.93 -1.31 0.38
N LEU A 61 -5.53 -0.37 1.24
CA LEU A 61 -5.95 -0.33 2.65
C LEU A 61 -7.45 -0.04 2.78
N ASN A 62 -7.99 0.86 1.96
CA ASN A 62 -9.42 1.20 1.97
C ASN A 62 -10.30 0.11 1.36
N GLN A 63 -9.78 -0.66 0.39
CA GLN A 63 -10.43 -1.88 -0.10
C GLN A 63 -10.54 -2.95 1.01
N GLY A 64 -9.54 -3.06 1.88
CA GLY A 64 -9.59 -3.94 3.06
C GLY A 64 -10.51 -3.47 4.19
N LYS A 65 -10.88 -2.18 4.24
CA LYS A 65 -11.77 -1.60 5.26
C LYS A 65 -13.26 -1.56 4.89
N LYS A 66 -13.66 -1.99 3.68
CA LYS A 66 -15.07 -1.96 3.22
C LYS A 66 -16.02 -2.97 3.89
N THR A 67 -15.68 -3.52 5.05
CA THR A 67 -16.57 -4.39 5.85
C THR A 67 -16.91 -3.80 7.22
N SER A 68 -17.17 -2.49 7.28
CA SER A 68 -17.74 -1.87 8.49
C SER A 68 -18.90 -0.94 8.16
N PHE A 69 -19.98 -1.50 7.60
CA PHE A 69 -21.30 -0.90 7.76
C PHE A 69 -21.93 -1.52 9.02
N PRO A 70 -22.27 -0.71 10.04
CA PRO A 70 -22.99 -1.24 11.18
C PRO A 70 -24.41 -1.62 10.71
N ASN A 71 -24.73 -2.90 10.88
CA ASN A 71 -26.09 -3.43 10.95
C ASN A 71 -26.92 -3.58 9.64
N GLN A 72 -26.30 -3.70 8.47
CA GLN A 72 -26.95 -4.35 7.33
C GLN A 72 -26.34 -5.73 7.11
N ARG A 73 -27.18 -6.78 7.21
CA ARG A 73 -26.80 -8.13 6.74
C ARG A 73 -26.57 -8.02 5.24
N LEU A 74 -25.30 -7.96 4.84
CA LEU A 74 -24.95 -8.01 3.42
C LEU A 74 -25.40 -9.37 2.86
N PRO A 75 -26.05 -9.40 1.69
CA PRO A 75 -26.39 -10.65 1.05
C PRO A 75 -25.12 -11.46 0.74
N ILE A 76 -25.25 -12.78 0.74
CA ILE A 76 -24.16 -13.67 0.28
C ILE A 76 -23.95 -13.40 -1.22
N PRO A 77 -22.73 -13.07 -1.67
CA PRO A 77 -22.43 -12.86 -3.08
C PRO A 77 -22.78 -14.07 -3.95
N ASP A 78 -23.22 -13.84 -5.19
CA ASP A 78 -23.69 -14.93 -6.05
C ASP A 78 -22.57 -15.86 -6.52
N ASP A 79 -21.35 -15.34 -6.72
CA ASP A 79 -20.15 -16.14 -6.97
C ASP A 79 -19.86 -17.12 -5.83
N VAL A 80 -20.04 -16.67 -4.58
CA VAL A 80 -19.92 -17.52 -3.39
C VAL A 80 -21.01 -18.59 -3.37
N LYS A 81 -22.28 -18.25 -3.67
CA LYS A 81 -23.38 -19.23 -3.72
C LYS A 81 -23.12 -20.31 -4.77
N ILE A 82 -22.71 -19.92 -5.98
CA ILE A 82 -22.40 -20.85 -7.08
C ILE A 82 -21.25 -21.78 -6.68
N PHE A 83 -20.18 -21.22 -6.09
CA PHE A 83 -19.05 -22.00 -5.64
C PHE A 83 -19.44 -22.99 -4.54
N VAL A 84 -20.16 -22.54 -3.52
CA VAL A 84 -20.62 -23.39 -2.40
C VAL A 84 -21.56 -24.48 -2.89
N TRP A 85 -22.50 -24.16 -3.78
CA TRP A 85 -23.40 -25.14 -4.37
C TRP A 85 -22.64 -26.26 -5.07
N LYS A 86 -21.63 -25.91 -5.86
CA LYS A 86 -20.76 -26.88 -6.54
C LYS A 86 -19.90 -27.67 -5.56
N ARG A 87 -19.32 -27.02 -4.56
CA ARG A 87 -18.45 -27.64 -3.55
C ARG A 87 -19.21 -28.69 -2.73
N ASP A 88 -20.42 -28.36 -2.30
CA ASP A 88 -21.26 -29.20 -1.44
C ASP A 88 -22.12 -30.17 -2.26
N ASP A 89 -21.87 -30.29 -3.57
CA ASP A 89 -22.55 -31.20 -4.51
C ASP A 89 -24.08 -31.08 -4.48
N GLY A 90 -24.59 -29.85 -4.26
CA GLY A 90 -26.02 -29.58 -4.10
C GLY A 90 -26.67 -30.39 -2.97
N LYS A 91 -25.92 -30.69 -1.90
CA LYS A 91 -26.36 -31.51 -0.76
C LYS A 91 -26.11 -30.79 0.55
N CYS A 92 -26.94 -31.11 1.53
CA CYS A 92 -26.71 -30.74 2.93
C CYS A 92 -25.41 -31.37 3.41
N VAL A 93 -24.46 -30.57 3.87
CA VAL A 93 -23.15 -31.08 4.33
C VAL A 93 -23.26 -31.92 5.61
N ASN A 94 -24.34 -31.74 6.39
CA ASN A 94 -24.55 -32.46 7.63
C ASN A 94 -25.28 -33.80 7.46
N CYS A 95 -26.23 -33.92 6.53
CA CYS A 95 -27.07 -35.12 6.39
C CYS A 95 -27.17 -35.68 4.97
N GLY A 96 -26.62 -35.01 3.96
CA GLY A 96 -26.66 -35.43 2.56
C GLY A 96 -27.99 -35.19 1.83
N SER A 97 -29.01 -34.61 2.48
CA SER A 97 -30.28 -34.27 1.83
C SER A 97 -30.10 -33.31 0.67
N GLN A 98 -30.88 -33.46 -0.40
CA GLN A 98 -30.91 -32.55 -1.56
C GLN A 98 -32.16 -31.65 -1.58
N THR A 99 -32.99 -31.72 -0.54
CA THR A 99 -34.27 -31.01 -0.46
C THR A 99 -34.22 -29.86 0.55
N ASN A 100 -34.98 -28.79 0.26
CA ASN A 100 -35.12 -27.59 1.10
C ASN A 100 -33.78 -27.05 1.60
N LEU A 101 -32.85 -26.83 0.67
CA LEU A 101 -31.50 -26.38 0.98
C LEU A 101 -31.44 -24.87 1.16
N GLU A 102 -30.65 -24.46 2.14
CA GLU A 102 -30.40 -23.07 2.52
C GLU A 102 -28.89 -22.85 2.65
N PHE A 103 -28.42 -21.65 2.27
CA PHE A 103 -27.06 -21.21 2.54
C PHE A 103 -26.98 -20.71 3.98
N ASP A 104 -26.19 -21.39 4.81
CA ASP A 104 -26.01 -21.07 6.23
C ASP A 104 -24.56 -20.68 6.52
N HIS A 105 -24.36 -19.88 7.56
CA HIS A 105 -23.03 -19.47 8.03
C HIS A 105 -22.53 -20.42 9.12
N THR A 106 -21.39 -21.11 8.90
CA THR A 106 -20.69 -21.91 9.91
C THR A 106 -20.47 -21.09 11.19
N ILE A 107 -19.88 -19.90 11.08
CA ILE A 107 -19.84 -18.89 12.14
C ILE A 107 -21.01 -17.94 11.91
N PRO A 108 -22.02 -17.89 12.80
CA PRO A 108 -23.16 -17.00 12.64
C PRO A 108 -22.77 -15.54 12.45
N VAL A 109 -23.55 -14.78 11.68
CA VAL A 109 -23.33 -13.34 11.47
C VAL A 109 -23.26 -12.58 12.80
N SER A 110 -24.08 -12.97 13.79
CA SER A 110 -24.07 -12.37 15.14
C SER A 110 -22.75 -12.57 15.90
N LYS A 111 -21.91 -13.53 15.48
CA LYS A 111 -20.59 -13.84 16.04
C LYS A 111 -19.45 -13.37 15.11
N GLY A 112 -19.73 -12.51 14.15
CA GLY A 112 -18.72 -11.99 13.20
C GLY A 112 -18.48 -12.87 11.97
N GLY A 113 -19.44 -13.73 11.62
CA GLY A 113 -19.38 -14.56 10.42
C GLY A 113 -19.19 -13.75 9.13
N SER A 114 -18.25 -14.18 8.29
CA SER A 114 -18.01 -13.58 6.97
C SER A 114 -18.87 -14.22 5.88
N ASN A 115 -19.13 -13.49 4.78
CA ASN A 115 -19.79 -14.03 3.58
C ASN A 115 -18.81 -14.71 2.61
N THR A 116 -17.72 -15.29 3.13
CA THR A 116 -16.74 -16.01 2.30
C THR A 116 -17.17 -17.45 2.09
N ALA A 117 -16.78 -18.06 0.97
CA ALA A 117 -17.07 -19.47 0.70
C ALA A 117 -16.61 -20.41 1.83
N ARG A 118 -15.56 -20.05 2.58
CA ARG A 118 -15.09 -20.82 3.74
C ARG A 118 -16.09 -20.85 4.90
N ASN A 119 -16.88 -19.80 5.07
CA ASN A 119 -17.82 -19.66 6.18
C ASN A 119 -19.27 -19.93 5.77
N ILE A 120 -19.55 -20.19 4.49
CA ILE A 120 -20.88 -20.55 4.00
C ILE A 120 -20.92 -22.06 3.70
N GLN A 121 -22.02 -22.71 4.09
CA GLN A 121 -22.30 -24.12 3.86
C GLN A 121 -23.75 -24.32 3.38
N LEU A 122 -24.01 -25.41 2.66
CA LEU A 122 -25.37 -25.86 2.36
C LEU A 122 -25.92 -26.74 3.47
N LEU A 123 -27.04 -26.33 4.06
CA LEU A 123 -27.79 -27.14 5.02
C LEU A 123 -29.23 -27.30 4.54
N CYS A 124 -29.85 -28.45 4.79
CA CYS A 124 -31.30 -28.55 4.68
C CYS A 124 -31.96 -27.81 5.84
N GLU A 125 -33.19 -27.32 5.63
CA GLU A 125 -34.00 -26.61 6.62
C GLU A 125 -33.97 -27.27 8.00
N SER A 126 -34.11 -28.61 8.08
CA SER A 126 -34.09 -29.33 9.36
C SER A 126 -32.75 -29.27 10.09
N CYS A 127 -31.64 -29.36 9.35
CA CYS A 127 -30.29 -29.26 9.92
C CYS A 127 -29.97 -27.81 10.28
N ASN A 128 -30.37 -26.86 9.44
CA ASN A 128 -30.18 -25.44 9.71
C ASN A 128 -30.91 -25.01 11.00
N ARG A 129 -32.17 -25.42 11.16
CA ARG A 129 -32.96 -25.16 12.39
C ARG A 129 -32.33 -25.78 13.64
N LYS A 130 -31.80 -27.01 13.54
CA LYS A 130 -31.09 -27.66 14.64
C LYS A 130 -29.80 -26.93 15.01
N LYS A 131 -29.07 -26.42 14.01
CA LYS A 131 -27.83 -25.66 14.23
C LYS A 131 -28.12 -24.32 14.93
N SER A 132 -29.13 -23.57 14.49
CA SER A 132 -29.47 -22.26 15.06
C SER A 132 -28.25 -21.32 15.09
N ASN A 133 -27.92 -20.71 16.22
CA ASN A 133 -26.77 -19.82 16.41
C ASN A 133 -25.48 -20.53 16.89
N ASN A 134 -25.40 -21.85 16.73
CA ASN A 134 -24.20 -22.62 17.07
C ASN A 134 -23.18 -22.59 15.92
N ILE A 135 -21.92 -22.86 16.26
CA ILE A 135 -20.82 -22.96 15.31
C ILE A 135 -20.62 -24.43 14.98
N VAL A 136 -20.78 -24.81 13.71
CA VAL A 136 -20.67 -26.18 13.21
C VAL A 136 -20.13 -26.13 11.79
#